data_AF-A0A7J7R2R9-F1
#
_entry.id   AF-A0A7J7R2R9-F1
#
_cell.length_a   1.000
_cell.length_b   1.000
_cell.length_c   1.000
_cell.angle_alpha   90.00
_cell.angle_beta   90.00
_cell.angle_gamma   90.00
#
_symmetry.space_group_name_H-M   'P 1'
#
loop_
_entity.id
_entity.type
_entity.pdbx_description
1 polymer ?
#
loop_
_entity_poly.entity_id
_entity_poly.type
_entity_poly.pdbx_seq_one_letter_code
_entity_poly.pdbx_strand_id
1 'polypeptide(L)' 'MSIAQCTSSHPIIRQIRQACAEPFEAFEECLRQNEASTGKCAEQVRRFLQCAERVPPPRSPAAVQTQPLPAS' A
#
# COMPACT_ATOMS: atom_id res chain seq x y z
N MET A 1 -14.71 -4.66 15.31
CA MET A 1 -13.53 -4.74 14.41
C MET A 1 -13.39 -3.41 13.69
N SER A 2 -12.22 -2.78 13.76
CA SER A 2 -11.96 -1.51 13.05
C SER A 2 -11.29 -1.80 11.71
N ILE A 3 -11.64 -1.04 10.67
CA ILE A 3 -11.02 -1.10 9.33
C ILE A 3 -9.49 -0.97 9.44
N ALA A 4 -8.99 -0.21 10.42
CA ALA A 4 -7.55 -0.06 10.68
C ALA A 4 -6.86 -1.38 11.08
N GLN A 5 -7.55 -2.27 11.83
CA GLN A 5 -7.00 -3.58 12.21
C GLN A 5 -7.06 -4.56 11.04
N CYS A 6 -8.14 -4.53 10.25
CA CYS A 6 -8.29 -5.37 9.06
C CYS A 6 -7.22 -5.05 8.01
N THR A 7 -6.95 -3.77 7.78
CA THR A 7 -5.95 -3.30 6.80
C THR A 7 -4.53 -3.57 7.28
N SER A 8 -4.21 -3.37 8.57
CA SER A 8 -2.86 -3.62 9.11
C SER A 8 -2.44 -5.10 9.04
N SER A 9 -3.39 -6.03 9.12
CA SER A 9 -3.14 -7.48 9.03
C SER A 9 -3.13 -8.01 7.60
N HIS A 10 -3.56 -7.21 6.60
CA HIS A 10 -3.68 -7.69 5.23
C HIS A 10 -2.28 -7.90 4.61
N PRO A 11 -2.00 -9.06 4.00
CA PRO A 11 -0.66 -9.39 3.50
C PRO A 11 -0.10 -8.38 2.50
N ILE A 12 -0.93 -7.84 1.59
CA ILE A 12 -0.51 -6.77 0.67
C ILE A 12 -0.08 -5.48 1.40
N ILE A 13 -0.75 -5.09 2.48
CA ILE A 13 -0.43 -3.87 3.22
C ILE A 13 0.90 -4.03 3.94
N ARG A 14 1.18 -5.21 4.51
CA ARG A 14 2.49 -5.52 5.08
C ARG A 14 3.60 -5.46 4.02
N GLN A 15 3.34 -6.00 2.84
CA GLN A 15 4.32 -6.02 1.76
C GLN A 15 4.61 -4.62 1.21
N ILE A 16 3.59 -3.78 1.01
CA ILE A 16 3.75 -2.38 0.61
C ILE A 16 4.58 -1.62 1.64
N ARG A 17 4.27 -1.76 2.93
CA ARG A 17 5.03 -1.08 4.00
C ARG A 17 6.51 -1.47 4.00
N GLN A 18 6.83 -2.73 3.71
CA GLN A 18 8.22 -3.20 3.66
C GLN A 18 8.92 -2.76 2.37
N ALA A 19 8.27 -2.90 1.22
CA ALA A 19 8.87 -2.57 -0.08
C ALA A 19 9.00 -1.05 -0.32
N CYS A 20 8.10 -0.27 0.27
CA CYS A 20 8.02 1.18 0.12
C CYS A 20 8.36 1.92 1.42
N ALA A 21 9.22 1.34 2.26
CA ALA A 21 9.63 1.93 3.52
C ALA A 21 10.34 3.28 3.33
N GLU A 22 11.30 3.35 2.40
CA GLU A 22 12.08 4.56 2.14
C GLU A 22 11.23 5.82 1.82
N PRO A 23 10.29 5.80 0.85
CA PRO A 23 9.45 6.98 0.59
C PRO A 23 8.48 7.28 1.75
N PHE A 24 8.14 6.28 2.56
CA PHE A 24 7.32 6.47 3.75
C PHE A 24 8.09 7.19 4.87
N GLU A 25 9.33 6.77 5.16
CA GLU A 25 10.21 7.43 6.12
C GLU A 25 10.53 8.87 5.70
N ALA A 26 10.75 9.11 4.40
CA ALA A 26 10.96 10.45 3.86
C ALA A 26 9.72 11.35 4.03
N PHE A 27 8.52 10.78 3.92
CA PHE A 27 7.27 11.48 4.20
C PHE A 27 7.16 11.84 5.69
N GLU A 28 7.43 10.91 6.59
CA GLU A 28 7.42 11.14 8.04
C GLU A 28 8.43 12.23 8.45
N GLU A 29 9.65 12.20 7.90
CA GLU A 29 10.65 13.21 8.19
C GLU A 29 10.26 14.59 7.64
N CYS A 30 9.64 14.64 6.45
CA CYS A 30 9.08 15.89 5.92
C CYS A 30 7.99 16.45 6.82
N LEU A 31 7.07 15.59 7.29
CA LEU A 31 6.00 15.98 8.21
C LEU A 31 6.55 16.52 9.52
N ARG A 32 7.55 15.85 10.10
CA ARG A 32 8.19 16.28 11.35
C ARG A 32 8.78 17.70 11.24
N GLN A 33 9.26 18.07 10.07
CA GLN A 33 9.80 19.41 9.80
C GLN A 33 8.74 20.42 9.33
N ASN A 34 7.60 19.96 8.80
CA ASN A 34 6.58 20.79 8.14
C ASN A 34 5.17 20.48 8.65
N GLU A 35 5.01 20.24 9.95
CA GLU A 35 3.73 19.79 10.54
C GLU A 35 2.59 20.79 10.27
N ALA A 36 2.89 22.09 10.26
CA ALA A 36 1.97 23.18 9.91
C ALA A 36 1.71 23.33 8.40
N SER A 37 2.37 22.56 7.54
CA SER A 37 2.28 22.68 6.08
C SER A 37 2.50 21.33 5.39
N THR A 38 1.61 20.38 5.66
CA THR A 38 1.63 19.03 5.09
C THR A 38 1.62 19.00 3.56
N GLY A 39 1.10 20.04 2.90
CA GLY A 39 1.14 20.19 1.44
C GLY A 39 2.56 20.23 0.86
N LYS A 40 3.58 20.61 1.63
CA LYS A 40 4.98 20.54 1.21
C LYS A 40 5.51 19.11 1.06
N CYS A 41 4.83 18.14 1.68
CA CYS A 41 5.22 16.73 1.67
C CYS A 41 4.47 15.90 0.61
N ALA A 42 3.73 16.57 -0.30
CA ALA A 42 2.94 15.90 -1.32
C ALA A 42 3.77 15.05 -2.28
N GLU A 43 5.04 15.43 -2.53
CA GLU A 43 5.93 14.66 -3.40
C GLU A 43 6.32 13.32 -2.79
N GLN A 44 6.54 13.26 -1.47
CA GLN A 44 6.86 12.04 -0.74
C GLN A 44 5.64 11.09 -0.74
N VAL A 45 4.43 11.63 -0.58
CA VAL A 45 3.18 10.86 -0.74
C VAL A 45 3.06 10.30 -2.15
N ARG A 46 3.33 11.12 -3.17
CA ARG A 46 3.26 10.69 -4.58
C ARG A 46 4.24 9.56 -4.88
N ARG A 47 5.46 9.64 -4.36
CA ARG A 47 6.48 8.57 -4.49
C ARG A 47 6.06 7.30 -3.77
N PHE A 48 5.49 7.41 -2.57
CA PHE A 48 4.96 6.26 -1.85
C PHE A 48 3.86 5.55 -2.63
N LEU A 49 2.91 6.30 -3.19
CA LEU A 49 1.83 5.76 -4.02
C LEU A 49 2.38 5.06 -5.28
N GLN A 50 3.31 5.69 -6.00
CA GLN A 50 3.95 5.08 -7.17
C GLN A 50 4.71 3.79 -6.83
N CYS A 51 5.32 3.72 -5.65
CA CYS A 51 5.93 2.49 -5.17
C CYS A 51 4.86 1.42 -4.91
N ALA A 52 3.79 1.77 -4.19
CA ALA A 52 2.71 0.85 -3.84
C ALA A 52 2.01 0.25 -5.08
N GLU A 53 1.85 1.03 -6.15
CA GLU A 53 1.31 0.55 -7.44
C GLU A 53 2.19 -0.50 -8.12
N ARG A 54 3.50 -0.53 -7.82
CA ARG A 54 4.46 -1.49 -8.38
C ARG A 54 4.64 -2.73 -7.53
N VAL A 55 4.17 -2.73 -6.28
CA VAL A 55 4.26 -3.89 -5.40
C VAL A 55 3.26 -4.94 -5.89
N PRO A 56 3.72 -6.13 -6.33
CA PRO A 56 2.80 -7.16 -6.79
C PRO A 56 1.90 -7.61 -5.63
N PRO A 57 0.64 -7.99 -5.91
CA PRO A 57 -0.20 -8.61 -4.89
C PRO A 57 0.50 -9.86 -4.34
N PRO A 58 0.32 -10.21 -3.05
CA PRO A 58 0.82 -11.46 -2.52
C PRO A 58 0.31 -12.57 -3.43
N ARG A 59 1.22 -13.49 -3.82
CA ARG A 59 0.83 -14.68 -4.59
C ARG A 59 -0.13 -15.50 -3.74
N SER A 60 -1.42 -15.30 -3.94
CA SER A 60 -2.43 -16.18 -3.38
C SER A 60 -2.24 -17.56 -4.03
N PRO A 61 -2.22 -18.66 -3.26
CA PRO A 61 -2.46 -19.99 -3.83
C PRO A 61 -3.90 -20.15 -4.37
N ALA A 62 -4.73 -19.10 -4.30
CA ALA A 62 -6.08 -19.03 -4.87
C ALA A 62 -6.07 -18.40 -6.28
N ALA A 63 -5.32 -19.01 -7.21
CA ALA A 63 -5.74 -19.03 -8.61
C ALA A 63 -6.55 -20.32 -8.82
N VAL A 64 -7.63 -20.50 -8.06
CA VAL A 64 -8.65 -21.47 -8.47
C VAL A 64 -9.43 -20.79 -9.57
N GLN A 65 -9.12 -21.23 -10.79
CA GLN A 65 -9.84 -20.98 -12.03
C GLN A 65 -11.30 -20.57 -11.80
N THR A 66 -11.65 -19.34 -12.16
CA THR A 66 -13.02 -19.05 -12.57
C THR A 66 -13.17 -19.66 -13.97
N GLN A 67 -13.37 -20.98 -14.02
CA GLN A 67 -13.76 -21.69 -15.22
C GLN A 67 -15.18 -21.21 -15.57
N PRO A 68 -15.45 -20.72 -16.79
CA PRO A 68 -16.80 -20.29 -17.16
C PRO A 68 -17.73 -21.51 -17.15
N LEU A 69 -18.86 -21.40 -16.44
CA LEU A 69 -19.92 -22.41 -16.47
C LEU A 69 -20.46 -22.52 -17.91
N PRO A 70 -20.59 -23.72 -18.49
CA PRO A 70 -21.31 -23.89 -19.75
C PRO A 70 -22.81 -23.68 -19.49
N ALA A 71 -23.43 -22.84 -20.32
CA ALA A 71 -24.88 -22.76 -20.39
C ALA A 71 -25.40 -24.00 -21.13
N SER A 72 -26.32 -24.73 -20.51
CA SER A 72 -27.15 -25.76 -21.13
C SER A 72 -28.52 -25.19 -21.46
#